data_AF-A0AAW5ERD0-F1
#
_entry.id   AF-A0AAW5ERD0-F1
#
_cell.length_a   1.000
_cell.length_b   1.000
_cell.length_c   1.000
_cell.angle_alpha   90.00
_cell.angle_beta   90.00
_cell.angle_gamma   90.00
#
_symmetry.space_group_name_H-M   'P 1'
#
loop_
_entity.id
_entity.type
_entity.pdbx_description
1 polymer ?
#
loop_
_entity_poly.entity_id
_entity_poly.type
_entity_poly.pdbx_seq_one_letter_code
_entity_poly.pdbx_strand_id
1 'polypeptide(L)'
;PDTPPAGQEDLFARPLPPVPVPPRRVTHLDATEIGLSPVPLRHFGPADATDGFFYIVTTSSQADAMLAHGLSISPRTPVSLTERPGVMAWYVDMSEDMEAISDEGGVAILRLRRFMVNDLVENDPDHTRAYGVPCYFLTGVTRAAPI
;
A
#
# COMPACT_ATOMS: atom_id res chain seq x y z
N PRO A 1 -67.16 -16.69 13.22
CA PRO A 1 -66.07 -16.05 13.98
C PRO A 1 -64.76 -16.80 13.73
N ASP A 2 -64.00 -16.35 12.74
CA ASP A 2 -62.69 -16.91 12.41
C ASP A 2 -61.62 -16.24 13.28
N THR A 3 -60.88 -17.06 14.00
CA THR A 3 -59.75 -16.62 14.85
C THR A 3 -58.50 -16.66 13.96
N PRO A 4 -57.71 -15.57 13.84
CA PRO A 4 -56.52 -15.61 13.00
C PRO A 4 -55.48 -16.57 13.61
N PRO A 5 -54.73 -17.32 12.77
CA PRO A 5 -53.73 -18.26 13.25
C PRO A 5 -52.60 -17.52 13.98
N ALA A 6 -52.34 -17.94 15.21
CA ALA A 6 -51.19 -17.48 15.98
C ALA A 6 -49.89 -17.97 15.32
N GLY A 7 -48.96 -17.05 15.05
CA GLY A 7 -47.57 -17.42 14.75
C GLY A 7 -46.90 -16.77 13.55
N GLN A 8 -47.51 -15.79 12.87
CA GLN A 8 -46.77 -15.03 11.86
C GLN A 8 -45.91 -13.97 12.57
N GLU A 9 -44.65 -14.32 12.87
CA GLU A 9 -43.64 -13.35 13.27
C GLU A 9 -43.53 -12.27 12.19
N ASP A 10 -43.78 -11.02 12.55
CA ASP A 10 -43.62 -9.89 11.65
C ASP A 10 -42.12 -9.69 11.36
N LEU A 11 -41.69 -10.14 10.18
CA LEU A 11 -40.30 -10.03 9.72
C LEU A 11 -39.84 -8.57 9.58
N PHE A 12 -40.77 -7.61 9.54
CA PHE A 12 -40.48 -6.17 9.49
C PHE A 12 -40.43 -5.53 10.88
N ALA A 13 -40.83 -6.24 11.94
CA ALA A 13 -40.68 -5.79 13.32
C ALA A 13 -39.24 -5.98 13.85
N ARG A 14 -38.38 -6.70 13.10
CA ARG A 14 -36.96 -6.83 13.43
C ARG A 14 -36.23 -5.53 13.04
N PRO A 15 -35.34 -5.00 13.90
CA PRO A 15 -34.48 -3.89 13.51
C PRO A 15 -33.74 -4.26 12.22
N LEU A 16 -33.67 -3.32 11.28
CA LEU A 16 -32.83 -3.50 10.09
C LEU A 16 -31.41 -3.88 10.55
N PRO A 17 -30.76 -4.87 9.91
CA PRO A 17 -29.36 -5.16 10.19
C PRO A 17 -28.55 -3.87 10.01
N PRO A 18 -27.55 -3.61 10.87
CA PRO A 18 -26.74 -2.40 10.77
C PRO A 18 -26.15 -2.32 9.35
N VAL A 19 -26.35 -1.18 8.69
CA VAL A 19 -25.79 -0.95 7.35
C VAL A 19 -24.26 -1.03 7.48
N PRO A 20 -23.59 -1.91 6.71
CA PRO A 20 -22.13 -1.97 6.72
C PRO A 20 -21.59 -0.60 6.29
N VAL A 21 -20.86 0.06 7.19
CA VAL A 21 -20.15 1.29 6.84
C VAL A 21 -19.09 0.92 5.81
N PRO A 22 -19.11 1.48 4.59
CA PRO A 22 -18.10 1.16 3.60
C PRO A 22 -16.72 1.51 4.15
N PRO A 23 -15.70 0.66 3.94
CA PRO A 23 -14.36 0.93 4.46
C PRO A 23 -13.86 2.28 3.93
N ARG A 24 -13.26 3.08 4.81
CA ARG A 24 -12.72 4.38 4.45
C ARG A 24 -11.64 4.16 3.38
N ARG A 25 -11.81 4.81 2.23
CA ARG A 25 -10.81 4.81 1.15
C ARG A 25 -9.94 6.04 1.28
N VAL A 26 -8.66 5.80 1.53
CA VAL A 26 -7.59 6.80 1.48
C VAL A 26 -7.04 6.80 0.05
N THR A 27 -7.21 7.92 -0.64
CA THR A 27 -6.74 8.10 -2.02
C THR A 27 -5.44 8.89 -2.10
N HIS A 28 -5.01 9.47 -0.98
CA HIS A 28 -3.85 10.35 -0.93
C HIS A 28 -3.23 10.31 0.47
N LEU A 29 -1.89 10.28 0.52
CA LEU A 29 -1.10 10.40 1.74
C LEU A 29 -0.12 11.55 1.59
N ASP A 30 -0.08 12.44 2.58
CA ASP A 30 0.90 13.51 2.61
C ASP A 30 2.32 12.95 2.89
N ALA A 31 3.31 13.49 2.18
CA ALA A 31 4.69 13.05 2.29
C ALA A 31 5.26 13.23 3.71
N THR A 32 4.89 14.32 4.39
CA THR A 32 5.39 14.62 5.74
C THR A 32 4.73 13.73 6.79
N GLU A 33 3.43 13.43 6.65
CA GLU A 33 2.67 12.59 7.58
C GLU A 33 3.23 11.17 7.65
N ILE A 34 3.63 10.61 6.51
CA ILE A 34 4.19 9.24 6.44
C ILE A 34 5.72 9.20 6.61
N GLY A 35 6.36 10.36 6.76
CA GLY A 35 7.81 10.48 6.83
C GLY A 35 8.52 10.04 5.56
N LEU A 36 7.94 10.34 4.40
CA LEU A 36 8.50 10.05 3.09
C LEU A 36 9.83 10.78 2.93
N SER A 37 10.90 10.06 2.61
CA SER A 37 12.22 10.65 2.45
C SER A 37 13.09 9.86 1.47
N PRO A 38 13.98 10.53 0.73
CA PRO A 38 14.92 9.85 -0.15
C PRO A 38 16.00 9.11 0.63
N VAL A 39 16.45 7.98 0.09
CA VAL A 39 17.53 7.16 0.67
C VAL A 39 18.60 6.90 -0.38
N PRO A 40 19.86 7.27 -0.12
CA PRO A 40 20.96 6.93 -1.00
C PRO A 40 21.16 5.41 -1.16
N LEU A 41 21.39 4.95 -2.39
CA LEU A 41 21.64 3.54 -2.71
C LEU A 41 22.78 2.91 -1.87
N ARG A 42 23.83 3.70 -1.57
CA ARG A 42 24.97 3.25 -0.73
C ARG A 42 24.58 2.77 0.67
N HIS A 43 23.36 3.07 1.12
CA HIS A 43 22.87 2.59 2.41
C HIS A 43 22.37 1.16 2.36
N PHE A 44 22.25 0.53 1.18
CA PHE A 44 21.77 -0.84 1.05
C PHE A 44 22.90 -1.83 0.79
N GLY A 45 22.77 -3.02 1.34
CA GLY A 45 23.75 -4.10 1.24
C GLY A 45 23.11 -5.49 1.29
N PRO A 46 23.89 -6.53 0.95
CA PRO A 46 23.38 -7.90 0.75
C PRO A 46 22.91 -8.61 2.04
N ALA A 47 23.22 -8.06 3.21
CA ALA A 47 22.86 -8.61 4.53
C ALA A 47 21.90 -7.69 5.30
N ASP A 48 21.18 -6.82 4.60
CA ASP A 48 20.21 -5.94 5.24
C ASP A 48 19.05 -6.74 5.85
N ALA A 49 18.81 -6.50 7.14
CA ALA A 49 17.64 -7.00 7.83
C ALA A 49 16.42 -6.11 7.57
N THR A 50 15.22 -6.62 7.84
CA THR A 50 14.01 -5.80 7.85
C THR A 50 14.10 -4.71 8.92
N ASP A 51 13.53 -3.55 8.63
CA ASP A 51 13.50 -2.40 9.54
C ASP A 51 12.08 -1.83 9.68
N GLY A 52 11.95 -0.72 10.41
CA GLY A 52 10.66 -0.03 10.62
C GLY A 52 10.13 0.73 9.40
N PHE A 53 10.68 0.52 8.20
CA PHE A 53 10.34 1.26 7.00
C PHE A 53 9.84 0.36 5.88
N PHE A 54 9.01 0.93 5.03
CA PHE A 54 8.79 0.45 3.68
C PHE A 54 9.57 1.32 2.70
N TYR A 55 9.93 0.73 1.57
CA TYR A 55 10.69 1.37 0.52
C TYR A 55 9.92 1.37 -0.79
N ILE A 56 10.03 2.47 -1.53
CA ILE A 56 9.54 2.61 -2.90
C ILE A 56 10.77 2.75 -3.78
N VAL A 57 10.85 1.92 -4.82
CA VAL A 57 11.85 2.01 -5.88
C VAL A 57 11.11 2.46 -7.14
N THR A 58 11.51 3.61 -7.70
CA THR A 58 10.75 4.32 -8.73
C THR A 58 11.71 5.22 -9.53
N THR A 59 11.25 5.92 -10.57
CA THR A 59 12.12 6.87 -11.29
C THR A 59 12.39 8.14 -10.48
N SER A 60 13.48 8.85 -10.76
CA SER A 60 13.80 10.12 -10.07
C SER A 60 12.68 11.15 -10.22
N SER A 61 12.12 11.31 -11.42
CA SER A 61 11.00 12.22 -11.68
C SER A 61 9.74 11.85 -10.88
N GLN A 62 9.40 10.56 -10.79
CA GLN A 62 8.29 10.09 -9.94
C GLN A 62 8.58 10.33 -8.45
N ALA A 63 9.81 10.10 -8.00
CA ALA A 63 10.19 10.32 -6.60
C ALA A 63 10.06 11.80 -6.22
N ASP A 64 10.50 12.71 -7.08
CA ASP A 64 10.35 14.16 -6.88
C ASP A 64 8.87 14.57 -6.81
N ALA A 65 8.03 14.01 -7.69
CA ALA A 65 6.59 14.25 -7.65
C ALA A 65 5.95 13.72 -6.34
N MET A 66 6.34 12.53 -5.88
CA MET A 66 5.87 11.98 -4.61
C MET A 66 6.29 12.81 -3.40
N LEU A 67 7.52 13.34 -3.40
CA LEU A 67 8.01 14.21 -2.33
C LEU A 67 7.31 15.57 -2.32
N ALA A 68 7.01 16.12 -3.50
CA ALA A 68 6.36 17.43 -3.64
C ALA A 68 4.85 17.39 -3.38
N HIS A 69 4.19 16.30 -3.78
CA HIS A 69 2.72 16.21 -3.80
C HIS A 69 2.15 15.11 -2.92
N GLY A 70 2.97 14.28 -2.28
CA GLY A 70 2.53 13.09 -1.54
C GLY A 70 2.26 11.88 -2.44
N LEU A 71 1.80 10.79 -1.82
CA LEU A 71 1.50 9.54 -2.52
C LEU A 71 0.04 9.51 -2.95
N SER A 72 -0.20 9.40 -4.26
CA SER A 72 -1.52 9.08 -4.80
C SER A 72 -1.77 7.58 -4.70
N ILE A 73 -2.88 7.18 -4.08
CA ILE A 73 -3.27 5.78 -3.94
C ILE A 73 -4.43 5.49 -4.87
N SER A 74 -4.19 4.58 -5.81
CA SER A 74 -5.16 4.17 -6.81
C SER A 74 -5.15 2.64 -6.94
N PRO A 75 -6.30 1.97 -6.85
CA PRO A 75 -6.39 0.53 -7.11
C PRO A 75 -5.98 0.14 -8.54
N ARG A 76 -6.00 1.08 -9.49
CA ARG A 76 -5.59 0.82 -10.88
C ARG A 76 -4.08 0.92 -11.08
N THR A 77 -3.40 1.63 -10.19
CA THR A 77 -1.97 1.91 -10.22
C THR A 77 -1.46 1.88 -8.78
N PRO A 78 -1.46 0.71 -8.14
CA PRO A 78 -1.06 0.59 -6.74
C PRO A 78 0.41 0.95 -6.61
N VAL A 79 0.78 1.56 -5.48
CA VAL A 79 2.18 1.84 -5.17
C VAL A 79 2.79 0.56 -4.62
N SER A 80 3.80 0.03 -5.30
CA SER A 80 4.60 -1.10 -4.86
C SER A 80 5.51 -0.68 -3.71
N LEU A 81 5.46 -1.44 -2.63
CA LEU A 81 6.30 -1.29 -1.45
C LEU A 81 7.13 -2.56 -1.27
N THR A 82 8.39 -2.39 -0.89
CA THR A 82 9.25 -3.50 -0.50
C THR A 82 9.87 -3.24 0.86
N GLU A 83 10.27 -4.32 1.53
CA GLU A 83 11.11 -4.22 2.72
C GLU A 83 12.57 -3.98 2.32
N ARG A 84 13.38 -3.56 3.30
CA ARG A 84 14.80 -3.28 3.11
C ARG A 84 15.57 -4.37 2.33
N PRO A 85 15.40 -5.69 2.57
CA PRO A 85 16.12 -6.73 1.83
C PRO A 85 15.77 -6.77 0.33
N GLY A 86 14.58 -6.29 -0.06
CA GLY A 86 14.12 -6.32 -1.44
C GLY A 86 14.61 -5.16 -2.30
N VAL A 87 15.01 -4.04 -1.69
CA VAL A 87 15.33 -2.79 -2.40
C VAL A 87 16.32 -3.01 -3.54
N MET A 88 17.38 -3.79 -3.32
CA MET A 88 18.39 -4.01 -4.35
C MET A 88 17.87 -4.80 -5.55
N ALA A 89 17.01 -5.79 -5.32
CA ALA A 89 16.43 -6.58 -6.41
C ALA A 89 15.52 -5.69 -7.29
N TRP A 90 14.67 -4.88 -6.66
CA TRP A 90 13.82 -3.90 -7.34
C TRP A 90 14.61 -2.81 -8.06
N TYR A 91 15.71 -2.33 -7.45
CA TYR A 91 16.58 -1.33 -8.08
C TYR A 91 17.23 -1.86 -9.34
N VAL A 92 17.77 -3.09 -9.29
CA VAL A 92 18.40 -3.73 -10.45
C VAL A 92 17.37 -3.94 -11.55
N ASP A 93 16.21 -4.51 -11.24
CA ASP A 93 15.14 -4.74 -12.20
C ASP A 93 14.70 -3.45 -12.91
N MET A 94 14.43 -2.39 -12.13
CA MET A 94 14.08 -1.10 -12.70
C MET A 94 15.21 -0.58 -13.58
N SER A 95 16.47 -0.70 -13.12
CA SER A 95 17.68 -0.24 -13.82
C SER A 95 17.92 -0.89 -15.19
N GLU A 96 17.33 -2.05 -15.46
CA GLU A 96 17.45 -2.74 -16.75
C GLU A 96 16.70 -2.00 -17.87
N ASP A 97 15.67 -1.20 -17.55
CA ASP A 97 14.96 -0.35 -18.51
C ASP A 97 15.67 1.01 -18.72
N MET A 98 16.83 0.92 -19.36
CA MET A 98 17.76 2.03 -19.51
C MET A 98 17.23 3.18 -20.38
N GLU A 99 16.29 2.92 -21.31
CA GLU A 99 15.62 3.96 -22.09
C GLU A 99 14.65 4.76 -21.20
N ALA A 100 13.77 4.09 -20.46
CA ALA A 100 12.82 4.76 -19.56
C ALA A 100 13.53 5.57 -18.47
N ILE A 101 14.65 5.05 -17.95
CA ILE A 101 15.39 5.70 -16.85
C ILE A 101 16.18 6.93 -17.30
N SER A 102 16.68 6.92 -18.54
CA SER A 102 17.46 8.05 -19.06
C SER A 102 16.61 9.31 -19.19
N ASP A 103 15.37 9.16 -19.64
CA ASP A 103 14.42 10.26 -19.77
C ASP A 103 13.86 10.72 -18.41
N GLU A 104 13.75 9.81 -17.44
CA GLU A 104 13.18 10.06 -16.11
C GLU A 104 14.22 10.40 -15.02
N GLY A 105 15.49 10.53 -15.40
CA GLY A 105 16.56 11.03 -14.54
C GLY A 105 17.16 10.02 -13.54
N GLY A 106 17.05 8.71 -13.80
CA GLY A 106 17.61 7.68 -12.91
C GLY A 106 16.56 6.90 -12.11
N VAL A 107 17.07 5.92 -11.34
CA VAL A 107 16.28 5.20 -10.34
C VAL A 107 16.49 5.87 -8.98
N ALA A 108 15.40 6.12 -8.28
CA ALA A 108 15.36 6.71 -6.96
C ALA A 108 14.75 5.74 -5.94
N ILE A 109 15.19 5.89 -4.69
CA ILE A 109 14.68 5.10 -3.57
C ILE A 109 14.11 6.07 -2.54
N LEU A 110 12.84 5.87 -2.21
CA LEU A 110 12.17 6.54 -1.09
C LEU A 110 11.93 5.54 0.04
N ARG A 111 11.89 6.03 1.26
CA ARG A 111 11.39 5.29 2.43
C ARG A 111 10.24 6.01 3.09
N LEU A 112 9.36 5.25 3.73
CA LEU A 112 8.26 5.75 4.55
C LEU A 112 8.07 4.86 5.78
N ARG A 113 7.50 5.41 6.85
CA ARG A 113 7.36 4.70 8.13
C ARG A 113 6.30 3.60 8.03
N ARG A 114 6.68 2.35 8.32
CA ARG A 114 5.79 1.19 8.19
C ARG A 114 4.50 1.35 9.00
N PHE A 115 4.62 1.78 10.27
CA PHE A 115 3.46 1.90 11.16
C PHE A 115 2.44 2.97 10.72
N MET A 116 2.85 3.96 9.91
CA MET A 116 1.95 5.01 9.43
C MET A 116 1.02 4.52 8.31
N VAL A 117 1.42 3.47 7.57
CA VAL A 117 0.66 2.97 6.41
C VAL A 117 0.18 1.54 6.58
N ASN A 118 0.49 0.88 7.69
CA ASN A 118 0.23 -0.54 7.91
C ASN A 118 -1.24 -0.94 7.70
N ASP A 119 -2.17 -0.04 8.01
CA ASP A 119 -3.62 -0.28 7.85
C ASP A 119 -4.13 -0.08 6.42
N LEU A 120 -3.28 0.43 5.51
CA LEU A 120 -3.57 0.71 4.11
C LEU A 120 -2.87 -0.24 3.14
N VAL A 121 -1.95 -1.06 3.67
CA VAL A 121 -1.21 -2.08 2.94
C VAL A 121 -2.01 -3.38 2.88
N GLU A 122 -1.93 -4.08 1.75
CA GLU A 122 -2.58 -5.38 1.58
C GLU A 122 -2.15 -6.43 2.64
N ASN A 123 -3.02 -7.41 2.89
CA ASN A 123 -2.80 -8.42 3.93
C ASN A 123 -1.78 -9.50 3.53
N ASP A 124 -1.79 -9.88 2.26
CA ASP A 124 -0.96 -10.97 1.77
C ASP A 124 0.15 -10.35 0.91
N PRO A 125 1.40 -10.33 1.39
CA PRO A 125 2.50 -9.92 0.53
C PRO A 125 2.52 -10.83 -0.67
N ASP A 126 2.37 -10.27 -1.87
CA ASP A 126 2.62 -11.06 -3.06
C ASP A 126 4.11 -11.42 -3.04
N HIS A 127 4.37 -12.72 -2.90
CA HIS A 127 5.67 -13.29 -3.22
C HIS A 127 5.74 -13.41 -4.74
N THR A 128 5.70 -12.28 -5.44
CA THR A 128 5.84 -12.29 -6.89
C THR A 128 7.18 -12.96 -7.18
N ARG A 129 7.11 -14.08 -7.90
CA ARG A 129 8.19 -15.07 -8.11
C ARG A 129 9.50 -14.49 -8.69
N ALA A 130 9.49 -13.23 -9.11
CA ALA A 130 10.57 -12.53 -9.77
C ALA A 130 11.78 -12.23 -8.85
N TYR A 131 11.56 -11.92 -7.56
CA TYR A 131 12.64 -11.40 -6.70
C TYR A 131 12.86 -12.17 -5.39
N GLY A 132 11.95 -13.09 -5.03
CA GLY A 132 12.06 -13.89 -3.80
C GLY A 132 11.93 -13.09 -2.50
N VAL A 133 11.46 -11.84 -2.57
CA VAL A 133 11.31 -10.91 -1.44
C VAL A 133 9.86 -10.44 -1.32
N PRO A 134 9.36 -10.12 -0.11
CA PRO A 134 8.01 -9.60 0.06
C PRO A 134 7.78 -8.30 -0.72
N CYS A 135 6.73 -8.30 -1.55
CA CYS A 135 6.16 -7.10 -2.15
C CYS A 135 4.81 -6.82 -1.49
N TYR A 136 4.48 -5.55 -1.31
CA TYR A 136 3.21 -5.11 -0.77
C TYR A 136 2.63 -3.99 -1.62
N PHE A 137 1.32 -4.02 -1.87
CA PHE A 137 0.62 -2.92 -2.49
C PHE A 137 -0.06 -2.01 -1.47
N LEU A 138 0.18 -0.71 -1.64
CA LEU A 138 -0.58 0.33 -0.96
C LEU A 138 -1.94 0.49 -1.65
N THR A 139 -2.99 -0.05 -1.04
CA THR A 139 -4.33 -0.13 -1.65
C THR A 139 -5.28 0.99 -1.20
N GLY A 140 -4.96 1.63 -0.06
CA GLY A 140 -5.74 2.75 0.48
C GLY A 140 -7.06 2.33 1.11
N VAL A 141 -7.33 1.03 1.22
CA VAL A 141 -8.51 0.52 1.93
C VAL A 141 -8.11 0.30 3.38
N THR A 142 -8.70 1.05 4.31
CA THR A 142 -8.43 0.87 5.74
C THR A 142 -8.89 -0.51 6.19
N ARG A 143 -8.05 -1.21 6.96
CA ARG A 143 -8.46 -2.41 7.70
C ARG A 143 -9.74 -2.14 8.48
N ALA A 144 -10.79 -2.92 8.22
CA ALA A 144 -11.87 -3.05 9.19
C ALA A 144 -11.29 -3.82 10.39
N ALA A 145 -11.49 -3.32 11.61
CA ALA A 145 -11.16 -4.09 12.80
C ALA A 145 -11.87 -5.46 12.72
N PRO A 146 -11.23 -6.58 13.10
CA PRO A 146 -11.95 -7.82 13.29
C PRO A 146 -13.05 -7.56 14.33
N ILE A 147 -14.29 -7.89 13.95
CA ILE A 147 -15.46 -7.85 14.84
C ILE A 147 -15.35 -9.01 15.81
#